data_AF-A0A151F0S3-F1
#
_entry.id   AF-A0A151F0S3-F1
#
_cell.length_a   1.000
_cell.length_b   1.000
_cell.length_c   1.000
_cell.angle_alpha   90.00
_cell.angle_beta   90.00
_cell.angle_gamma   90.00
#
_symmetry.space_group_name_H-M   'P 1'
#
loop_
_entity.id
_entity.type
_entity.pdbx_description
1 polymer ?
#
loop_
_entity_poly.entity_id
_entity_poly.type
_entity_poly.pdbx_seq_one_letter_code
_entity_poly.pdbx_strand_id
1 'polypeptide(L)' 'MTSFTDANGNEIAFTYDDVYRLIQVQYQDQSTVSFTYDLNSNRIRMDDDAPNTGDYTEYSYDSWN' A
#
# COMPACT_ATOMS: atom_id res chain seq x y z
N MET A 1 -3.88 12.05 4.51
CA MET A 1 -3.92 11.73 3.07
C MET A 1 -3.07 12.75 2.35
N THR A 2 -2.08 12.29 1.59
CA THR A 2 -1.24 13.13 0.72
C THR A 2 -1.41 12.66 -0.71
N SER A 3 -1.53 13.56 -1.68
CA SER A 3 -1.56 13.19 -3.09
C SER A 3 -0.34 13.73 -3.83
N PHE A 4 0.08 12.98 -4.86
CA PHE A 4 1.17 13.31 -5.76
C PHE A 4 0.65 13.21 -7.18
N THR A 5 0.88 14.25 -7.99
CA THR A 5 0.60 14.21 -9.42
C THR A 5 1.90 13.94 -10.15
N ASP A 6 1.95 12.87 -10.94
CA ASP A 6 3.12 12.55 -11.75
C ASP A 6 3.27 13.51 -12.94
N ALA A 7 4.38 13.38 -13.69
CA ALA A 7 4.65 14.22 -14.86
C ALA A 7 3.66 14.03 -16.02
N ASN A 8 2.86 12.96 -16.01
CA ASN A 8 1.81 12.70 -16.99
C ASN A 8 0.45 13.28 -16.58
N GLY A 9 0.36 13.88 -15.39
CA GLY A 9 -0.89 14.41 -14.83
C GLY A 9 -1.70 13.38 -14.05
N ASN A 10 -1.12 12.21 -13.77
CA ASN A 10 -1.79 11.14 -13.04
C ASN A 10 -1.74 11.43 -11.55
N GLU A 11 -2.90 11.51 -10.89
CA GLU A 11 -2.96 11.67 -9.43
C GLU A 11 -2.81 10.31 -8.73
N ILE A 12 -1.94 10.28 -7.73
CA ILE A 12 -1.68 9.14 -6.86
C ILE A 12 -1.92 9.61 -5.43
N ALA A 13 -2.86 8.98 -4.73
CA ALA A 13 -3.16 9.28 -3.33
C ALA A 13 -2.51 8.26 -2.40
N PHE A 14 -1.98 8.74 -1.27
CA PHE A 14 -1.34 7.94 -0.23
C PHE A 14 -2.08 8.10 1.10
N THR A 15 -2.39 6.96 1.72
CA THR A 15 -3.02 6.88 3.04
C THR A 15 -2.03 6.30 4.04
N TYR A 16 -1.96 6.94 5.21
CA TYR A 16 -1.06 6.53 6.30
C TYR A 16 -1.87 6.21 7.55
N ASP A 17 -1.33 5.35 8.41
CA ASP A 17 -1.86 5.11 9.74
C ASP A 17 -1.41 6.17 10.77
N ASP A 18 -1.87 6.03 12.01
CA ASP A 18 -1.62 6.97 13.11
C ASP A 18 -0.13 7.09 13.50
N VAL A 19 0.70 6.14 13.06
CA VAL A 19 2.16 6.14 13.28
C VAL A 19 2.94 6.44 11.99
N TYR A 20 2.28 7.04 11.00
CA TYR A 20 2.86 7.49 9.73
C TYR A 20 3.41 6.39 8.82
N ARG A 21 2.87 5.16 8.90
CA ARG A 21 3.19 4.07 7.97
C ARG A 21 2.21 4.08 6.79
N LEU A 22 2.71 3.85 5.59
CA LEU A 22 1.92 3.84 4.36
C LEU A 22 1.03 2.60 4.31
N ILE A 23 -0.29 2.76 4.43
CA ILE A 23 -1.25 1.64 4.42
C ILE A 23 -1.99 1.50 3.10
N GLN A 24 -2.00 2.53 2.25
CA GLN A 24 -2.65 2.47 0.94
C GLN A 24 -2.04 3.44 -0.06
N VAL A 25 -1.95 3.00 -1.31
CA VAL A 25 -1.71 3.82 -2.50
C VAL A 25 -2.92 3.66 -3.41
N GLN A 26 -3.49 4.76 -3.87
CA GLN A 26 -4.57 4.75 -4.86
C GLN A 26 -4.10 5.49 -6.10
N TYR A 27 -4.17 4.81 -7.24
CA TYR A 27 -3.82 5.37 -8.53
C TYR A 27 -5.07 5.95 -9.23
N GLN A 28 -4.83 6.79 -10.23
CA GLN A 28 -5.87 7.45 -11.01
C GLN A 28 -6.88 6.52 -11.70
N ASP A 29 -6.48 5.28 -12.00
CA ASP A 29 -7.31 4.28 -12.66
C ASP A 29 -8.20 3.53 -11.65
N GLN A 30 -8.21 4.00 -10.40
CA GLN A 30 -8.88 3.42 -9.23
C GLN A 30 -8.25 2.11 -8.75
N SER A 31 -7.12 1.67 -9.33
CA SER A 31 -6.34 0.59 -8.73
C SER A 31 -5.79 1.03 -7.38
N THR A 32 -5.78 0.10 -6.42
CA THR A 32 -5.27 0.37 -5.09
C THR A 32 -4.29 -0.69 -4.65
N VAL A 33 -3.20 -0.25 -4.03
CA VAL A 33 -2.26 -1.13 -3.35
C VAL A 33 -2.39 -0.87 -1.85
N SER A 34 -2.77 -1.88 -1.09
CA SER A 34 -2.89 -1.79 0.37
C SER A 34 -1.76 -2.55 1.06
N PHE A 35 -1.33 -2.05 2.22
CA PHE A 35 -0.27 -2.66 3.00
C PHE A 35 -0.74 -2.92 4.43
N THR A 36 -0.48 -4.14 4.92
CA THR A 36 -0.73 -4.49 6.32
C THR A 36 0.59 -4.65 7.05
N TYR A 37 0.65 -4.12 8.27
CA TYR A 37 1.81 -4.20 9.14
C TYR A 37 1.47 -4.92 10.44
N ASP A 38 2.45 -5.62 11.01
CA ASP A 38 2.35 -6.14 12.37
C ASP A 38 2.58 -5.03 13.42
N LEU A 39 2.50 -5.41 14.70
CA LEU A 39 2.75 -4.53 15.84
C LEU A 39 4.21 -4.05 15.92
N ASN A 40 5.15 -4.75 15.29
CA ASN A 40 6.56 -4.41 15.20
C ASN A 40 6.89 -3.55 13.97
N SER A 41 5.88 -3.14 13.20
CA SER A 41 6.03 -2.38 11.94
C SER A 41 6.70 -3.13 10.80
N ASN A 42 6.67 -4.47 10.83
CA ASN A 42 7.02 -5.28 9.67
C ASN A 42 5.81 -5.40 8.75
N ARG A 43 6.03 -5.28 7.44
CA ARG A 43 4.97 -5.35 6.43
C ARG A 43 4.61 -6.80 6.12
N ILE A 44 3.52 -7.30 6.68
CA ILE A 44 3.14 -8.72 6.53
C ILE A 44 2.34 -9.01 5.25
N ARG A 45 1.71 -8.00 4.65
CA ARG A 45 0.85 -8.18 3.46
C ARG A 45 0.89 -6.98 2.53
N MET A 46 0.87 -7.27 1.24
CA MET A 46 0.64 -6.30 0.17
C MET A 46 -0.52 -6.83 -0.68
N ASP A 47 -1.63 -6.10 -0.71
CA ASP A 47 -2.77 -6.38 -1.57
C ASP A 47 -2.71 -5.45 -2.78
N ASP A 48 -2.59 -6.01 -3.98
CA ASP A 48 -2.68 -5.25 -5.21
C ASP A 48 -4.10 -5.45 -5.77
N ASP A 49 -5.02 -4.62 -5.31
CA ASP A 49 -6.37 -4.56 -5.84
C ASP A 49 -6.35 -3.68 -7.09
N ALA A 50 -5.67 -4.20 -8.12
CA ALA A 50 -5.99 -3.81 -9.48
C ALA A 50 -7.47 -4.11 -9.70
N PRO A 51 -8.26 -3.19 -10.29
CA PRO A 51 -9.70 -3.34 -10.39
C PRO A 51 -9.97 -4.65 -11.14
N ASN A 52 -10.44 -5.66 -10.40
CA ASN A 52 -10.82 -7.02 -10.83
C ASN A 52 -9.84 -8.19 -10.64
N THR A 53 -8.73 -8.08 -9.91
CA THR A 53 -7.81 -9.24 -9.78
C THR A 53 -7.66 -9.82 -8.37
N GLY A 54 -7.81 -9.03 -7.30
CA GLY A 54 -7.73 -9.56 -5.92
C GLY A 54 -6.39 -10.26 -5.61
N ASP A 55 -5.34 -9.91 -6.34
CA ASP A 55 -4.01 -10.50 -6.21
C ASP A 55 -3.31 -9.91 -4.98
N TYR A 56 -2.83 -10.77 -4.08
CA TYR A 56 -2.09 -10.34 -2.90
C TYR A 56 -0.78 -11.11 -2.77
N THR A 57 0.25 -10.40 -2.30
CA THR A 57 1.54 -10.97 -1.93
C THR A 57 1.67 -10.94 -0.41
N GLU A 58 1.81 -12.11 0.20
CA GLU A 58 2.07 -12.26 1.63
C GLU A 58 3.57 -12.34 1.88
N TYR A 59 4.08 -11.57 2.83
CA TYR A 59 5.49 -11.58 3.22
C TYR A 59 5.60 -12.21 4.60
N SER A 60 6.26 -13.37 4.69
CA SER A 60 6.67 -13.95 5.97
C SER A 60 8.05 -13.42 6.36
N TYR A 61 8.12 -12.67 7.46
CA TYR A 61 9.39 -12.31 8.07
C TYR A 61 9.77 -13.40 9.07
N ASP A 62 10.84 -14.15 8.75
CA ASP A 62 11.55 -14.99 9.71
C ASP A 62 12.08 -14.08 10.83
N SER A 63 11.69 -14.39 12.07
CA SER A 63 12.06 -13.71 13.30
C SER A 63 13.53 -13.97 13.71
N TRP A 64 14.48 -13.85 12.78
CA TRP A 64 15.92 -13.92 13.04
C TRP A 64 16.60 -12.62 12.59
N ASN A 65 16.56 -11.64 13.49
CA ASN A 65 17.58 -10.59 13.57
C ASN A 65 17.95 -10.39 15.04
#